data_AF-A0A7X5SCT4-F1
#
_entry.id   AF-A0A7X5SCT4-F1
#
_cell.length_a   1.000
_cell.length_b   1.000
_cell.length_c   1.000
_cell.angle_alpha   90.00
_cell.angle_beta   90.00
_cell.angle_gamma   90.00
#
_symmetry.space_group_name_H-M   'P 1'
#
loop_
_entity.id
_entity.type
_entity.pdbx_description
1 polymer ?
#
loop_
_entity_poly.entity_id
_entity_poly.type
_entity_poly.pdbx_seq_one_letter_code
_entity_poly.pdbx_strand_id
1 'polypeptide(L)'
;DNPKQLKFRELDSAMLPRVLDQVDLALINTNYALDAGLNPTRDALAIESKESPYVNFLVARADNKDDPRVQKLAKALTSPEVKAFIEQKYK
;
A
#
# COMPACT_ATOMS: atom_id res chain seq x y z
N ASP A 1 -9.00 -21.27 13.90
CA ASP A 1 -10.32 -21.74 13.43
C ASP A 1 -10.95 -20.79 12.43
N ASN A 2 -11.72 -21.35 11.50
CA ASN A 2 -12.49 -20.63 10.47
C ASN A 2 -14.00 -20.81 10.74
N PRO A 3 -14.57 -20.11 11.74
CA PRO A 3 -15.95 -20.33 12.19
C PRO A 3 -16.99 -19.97 11.11
N LYS A 4 -16.62 -19.13 10.14
CA LYS A 4 -17.48 -18.73 9.02
C LYS A 4 -17.31 -19.59 7.77
N GLN A 5 -16.48 -20.62 7.81
CA GLN A 5 -16.17 -21.50 6.68
C GLN A 5 -15.78 -20.74 5.39
N LEU A 6 -15.04 -19.62 5.56
CA LEU A 6 -14.59 -18.79 4.45
C LEU A 6 -13.66 -19.58 3.52
N LYS A 7 -13.78 -19.32 2.22
CA LYS A 7 -12.89 -19.87 1.19
C LYS A 7 -11.90 -18.79 0.78
N PHE A 8 -10.62 -19.03 1.06
CA PHE A 8 -9.54 -18.13 0.68
C PHE A 8 -8.98 -18.56 -0.67
N ARG A 9 -8.75 -17.59 -1.56
CA ARG A 9 -8.12 -17.79 -2.86
C ARG A 9 -6.93 -16.86 -2.94
N GLU A 10 -5.76 -17.42 -3.23
CA GLU A 10 -4.54 -16.66 -3.45
C GLU A 10 -4.44 -16.29 -4.92
N LEU A 11 -4.21 -15.01 -5.18
CA LEU A 11 -4.07 -14.43 -6.52
C LEU A 11 -2.94 -13.40 -6.49
N ASP A 12 -2.41 -13.09 -7.66
CA ASP A 12 -1.49 -11.97 -7.81
C ASP A 12 -2.15 -10.66 -7.36
N SER A 13 -1.47 -9.88 -6.51
CA SER A 13 -1.98 -8.63 -5.93
C SER A 13 -2.50 -7.65 -7.00
N ALA A 14 -1.86 -7.58 -8.16
CA ALA A 14 -2.24 -6.66 -9.23
C ALA A 14 -3.58 -7.03 -9.88
N MET A 15 -4.03 -8.28 -9.74
CA MET A 15 -5.31 -8.77 -10.28
C MET A 15 -6.48 -8.55 -9.34
N LEU A 16 -6.24 -8.32 -8.05
CA LEU A 16 -7.29 -8.25 -7.04
C LEU A 16 -8.38 -7.20 -7.33
N PRO A 17 -8.08 -5.99 -7.83
CA PRO A 17 -9.13 -5.04 -8.18
C PRO A 17 -10.05 -5.53 -9.31
N ARG A 18 -9.54 -6.35 -10.24
CA ARG A 18 -10.27 -6.82 -11.42
C ARG A 18 -11.23 -7.98 -11.13
N VAL A 19 -11.07 -8.63 -9.98
CA VAL A 19 -11.89 -9.78 -9.58
C VAL A 19 -12.87 -9.43 -8.46
N LEU A 20 -13.01 -8.14 -8.12
CA LEU A 20 -13.93 -7.65 -7.08
C LEU A 20 -15.39 -8.03 -7.34
N ASP A 21 -15.78 -8.22 -8.60
CA ASP A 21 -17.12 -8.66 -9.01
C ASP A 21 -17.33 -10.18 -8.89
N GLN A 22 -16.27 -10.93 -8.61
CA GLN A 22 -16.26 -12.40 -8.53
C GLN A 22 -16.06 -12.93 -7.11
N VAL A 23 -15.84 -12.06 -6.13
CA VAL A 23 -15.62 -12.41 -4.72
C VAL A 23 -16.43 -11.51 -3.80
N ASP A 24 -16.78 -12.01 -2.62
CA ASP A 24 -17.50 -11.21 -1.62
C ASP A 24 -16.58 -10.16 -0.95
N LEU A 25 -15.28 -10.47 -0.84
CA LEU A 25 -14.26 -9.62 -0.20
C LEU A 25 -12.90 -9.82 -0.88
N ALA A 26 -12.15 -8.74 -1.05
CA ALA A 26 -10.75 -8.79 -1.48
C ALA A 26 -9.87 -7.94 -0.56
N LEU A 27 -8.69 -8.45 -0.21
CA LEU A 27 -7.68 -7.72 0.55
C LEU A 27 -6.69 -7.10 -0.44
N ILE A 28 -6.88 -5.82 -0.76
CA ILE A 28 -6.15 -5.15 -1.85
C ILE A 28 -5.13 -4.17 -1.27
N ASN A 29 -3.90 -4.19 -1.78
CA ASN A 29 -2.90 -3.17 -1.45
C ASN A 29 -3.35 -1.78 -1.95
N THR A 30 -3.12 -0.74 -1.15
CA THR A 30 -3.56 0.64 -1.44
C THR A 30 -3.12 1.14 -2.81
N ASN A 31 -1.90 0.82 -3.28
CA ASN A 31 -1.44 1.25 -4.60
C ASN A 31 -2.33 0.70 -5.73
N TYR A 32 -2.69 -0.59 -5.70
CA TYR A 32 -3.56 -1.19 -6.72
C TYR A 32 -5.01 -0.73 -6.61
N ALA A 33 -5.49 -0.48 -5.39
CA ALA A 33 -6.81 0.10 -5.17
C ALA A 33 -6.91 1.49 -5.82
N LEU A 34 -5.91 2.36 -5.57
CA LEU A 34 -5.83 3.70 -6.16
C LEU A 34 -5.73 3.66 -7.69
N ASP A 35 -4.89 2.78 -8.25
CA ASP A 35 -4.75 2.59 -9.70
C ASP A 35 -6.06 2.12 -10.36
N ALA A 36 -6.88 1.36 -9.63
CA ALA A 36 -8.20 0.94 -10.06
C ALA A 36 -9.31 1.97 -9.81
N GLY A 37 -8.97 3.16 -9.29
CA GLY A 37 -9.91 4.24 -9.01
C GLY A 37 -10.72 4.08 -7.72
N LEU A 38 -10.37 3.12 -6.87
CA LEU A 38 -10.96 2.95 -5.54
C LEU A 38 -10.32 3.93 -4.56
N ASN A 39 -11.12 4.54 -3.69
CA ASN A 39 -10.64 5.31 -2.57
C ASN A 39 -10.69 4.45 -1.29
N PRO A 40 -9.54 4.03 -0.72
CA PRO A 40 -9.52 3.24 0.51
C PRO A 40 -10.27 3.87 1.68
N THR A 41 -10.25 5.20 1.85
CA THR A 41 -10.88 5.86 3.00
C THR A 41 -12.40 5.90 2.92
N ARG A 42 -12.97 5.62 1.73
CA ARG A 42 -14.42 5.61 1.49
C ARG A 42 -14.95 4.22 1.13
N ASP A 43 -14.23 3.50 0.29
CA ASP A 43 -14.71 2.30 -0.38
C ASP A 43 -14.28 1.01 0.36
N ALA A 44 -13.31 1.09 1.27
CA ALA A 44 -12.89 -0.08 2.05
C ALA A 44 -13.86 -0.37 3.21
N LEU A 45 -14.23 -1.64 3.38
CA LEU A 45 -15.04 -2.10 4.52
C LEU A 45 -14.25 -2.12 5.83
N ALA A 46 -12.94 -2.30 5.74
CA ALA A 46 -12.00 -2.23 6.85
C ALA A 46 -10.64 -1.78 6.32
N ILE A 47 -9.94 -0.98 7.12
CA ILE A 47 -8.58 -0.50 6.82
C ILE A 47 -7.69 -0.90 7.99
N GLU A 48 -6.46 -1.30 7.69
CA GLU A 48 -5.45 -1.58 8.70
C GLU A 48 -5.16 -0.34 9.56
N SER A 49 -4.87 -0.55 10.84
CA SER A 49 -4.50 0.54 11.75
C SER A 49 -3.22 1.23 11.31
N LYS A 50 -3.06 2.49 11.73
CA LYS A 50 -1.83 3.27 11.46
C LYS A 50 -0.61 2.64 12.12
N GLU A 51 -0.80 1.94 13.22
CA GLU A 51 0.18 1.10 13.90
C GLU A 51 0.34 -0.23 13.14
N SER A 52 0.94 -0.16 11.94
CA SER A 52 1.19 -1.32 11.08
C SER A 52 2.69 -1.55 10.90
N PRO A 53 3.17 -2.82 10.87
CA PRO A 53 4.54 -3.13 10.51
C PRO A 53 4.83 -2.92 9.01
N TYR A 54 3.83 -2.67 8.16
CA TYR A 54 3.96 -2.63 6.70
C TYR A 54 4.27 -1.24 6.13
N VAL A 55 5.17 -0.49 6.78
CA VAL A 55 5.66 0.77 6.20
C VAL A 55 6.47 0.48 4.93
N ASN A 56 6.28 1.29 3.89
CA ASN A 56 7.07 1.18 2.67
C ASN A 56 8.48 1.73 2.90
N PHE A 57 9.50 1.04 2.39
CA PHE A 57 10.90 1.41 2.57
C PHE A 57 11.57 1.82 1.27
N LEU A 58 12.48 2.79 1.36
CA LEU A 58 13.53 2.95 0.35
C LEU A 58 14.62 1.91 0.63
N VAL A 59 14.88 1.03 -0.33
CA VAL A 59 15.89 -0.04 -0.20
C VAL A 59 17.02 0.19 -1.21
N ALA A 60 18.25 -0.03 -0.78
CA ALA A 60 19.45 0.03 -1.59
C ALA A 60 20.27 -1.26 -1.42
N ARG A 61 21.20 -1.52 -2.36
CA ARG A 61 22.17 -2.61 -2.18
C ARG A 61 23.14 -2.23 -1.06
N ALA A 62 23.71 -3.24 -0.40
CA ALA A 62 24.63 -3.01 0.71
C ALA A 62 25.85 -2.17 0.31
N ASP A 63 26.32 -2.31 -0.93
CA ASP A 63 27.50 -1.62 -1.48
C ASP A 63 27.22 -0.16 -1.90
N ASN A 64 25.96 0.25 -2.00
CA ASN A 64 25.59 1.59 -2.47
C ASN A 64 24.61 2.34 -1.57
N LYS A 65 24.27 1.80 -0.40
CA LYS A 65 23.40 2.47 0.58
C LYS A 65 23.91 3.86 0.99
N ASP A 66 25.23 4.05 0.98
CA ASP A 66 25.89 5.31 1.37
C ASP A 66 26.21 6.23 0.17
N ASP A 67 25.77 5.86 -1.04
CA ASP A 67 25.92 6.70 -2.23
C ASP A 67 25.21 8.06 -2.01
N PRO A 68 25.87 9.20 -2.29
CA PRO A 68 25.28 10.52 -2.10
C PRO A 68 23.92 10.71 -2.79
N ARG A 69 23.67 10.02 -3.91
CA ARG A 69 22.40 10.06 -4.64
C ARG A 69 21.29 9.34 -3.87
N VAL A 70 21.60 8.19 -3.27
CA VAL A 70 20.65 7.43 -2.42
C VAL A 70 20.31 8.23 -1.18
N GLN A 71 21.32 8.82 -0.53
CA GLN A 71 21.13 9.67 0.65
C GLN A 71 20.31 10.93 0.33
N LYS A 72 20.51 11.54 -0.85
CA LYS A 72 19.71 12.68 -1.31
C LYS A 72 18.26 12.29 -1.55
N LEU A 73 18.00 11.12 -2.14
CA LEU A 73 16.65 10.60 -2.36
C LEU A 73 15.95 10.30 -1.01
N ALA A 74 16.64 9.64 -0.07
CA ALA A 74 16.10 9.34 1.25
C ALA A 74 15.60 10.62 1.95
N LYS A 75 16.43 11.67 1.95
CA LYS A 75 16.08 12.98 2.53
C LYS A 75 14.89 13.64 1.84
N ALA A 76 14.82 13.54 0.51
CA ALA A 76 13.71 14.09 -0.26
C ALA A 76 12.39 13.36 0.05
N LEU A 77 12.40 12.02 0.11
CA LEU A 77 11.21 11.22 0.39
C LEU A 77 10.65 11.45 1.81
N THR A 78 11.52 11.80 2.77
CA THR A 78 11.10 12.11 4.15
C THR A 78 11.04 13.61 4.44
N SER A 79 10.93 14.46 3.41
CA SER A 79 10.88 15.91 3.59
C SER A 79 9.49 16.39 4.05
N PRO A 80 9.39 17.57 4.70
CA PRO A 80 8.11 18.17 5.06
C PRO A 80 7.17 18.38 3.86
N GLU A 81 7.72 18.72 2.71
CA GLU A 81 6.97 18.96 1.47
C GLU A 81 6.33 17.67 0.95
N VAL A 82 7.08 16.56 0.93
CA VAL A 82 6.54 15.26 0.52
C VAL A 82 5.49 14.76 1.51
N LYS A 83 5.71 14.94 2.82
CA LYS A 83 4.71 14.63 3.84
C LYS A 83 3.40 15.39 3.59
N ALA A 84 3.48 16.70 3.41
CA ALA A 84 2.31 17.54 3.15
C ALA A 84 1.58 17.13 1.85
N PHE A 85 2.33 16.81 0.79
CA PHE A 85 1.75 16.31 -0.45
C PHE A 85 0.94 15.02 -0.24
N ILE A 86 1.50 14.04 0.48
CA ILE A 86 0.83 12.76 0.75
C ILE A 86 -0.47 12.99 1.55
N GLU A 87 -0.40 13.80 2.62
CA GLU A 87 -1.55 14.13 3.46
C GLU A 87 -2.65 14.91 2.69
N GLN A 88 -2.28 15.68 1.67
CA GLN A 88 -3.23 16.41 0.85
C GLN A 88 -3.86 15.54 -0.25
N LYS A 89 -3.05 14.73 -0.93
CA LYS A 89 -3.43 14.01 -2.15
C LYS A 89 -4.26 12.75 -1.88
N TYR A 90 -3.97 12.04 -0.80
CA TYR A 90 -4.52 10.71 -0.51
C TYR A 90 -5.46 10.70 0.71
N LYS A 91 -6.33 11.71 0.80
CA LYS A 91 -7.38 11.81 1.84
C LYS A 91 -8.52 10.81 1.61
#